data_AF-A0A5E4XGP7-F1
#
_entry.id   AF-A0A5E4XGP7-F1
#
_cell.length_a   1.000
_cell.length_b   1.000
_cell.length_c   1.000
_cell.angle_alpha   90.00
_cell.angle_beta   90.00
_cell.angle_gamma   90.00
#
_symmetry.space_group_name_H-M   'P 1'
#
loop_
_entity.id
_entity.type
_entity.pdbx_description
1 polymer ?
#
loop_
_entity_poly.entity_id
_entity_poly.type
_entity_poly.pdbx_seq_one_letter_code
_entity_poly.pdbx_strand_id
1 'polypeptide(L)'
;MYSQRLLPPALIAVWMMTACATSPPPVSGPPALLPAALAVPCPAPVELASPSCDDTAVTLKQLYDQYAVCAARLFELIVFVIAPRKSFNGSADVP
;
A
#
# COMPACT_ATOMS: atom_id res chain seq x y z
N MET A 1 -49.57 8.55 -19.78
CA MET A 1 -48.19 8.78 -20.30
C MET A 1 -47.43 9.80 -19.43
N TYR A 2 -47.32 9.58 -18.10
CA TYR A 2 -46.55 10.47 -17.19
C TYR A 2 -45.43 9.70 -16.46
N SER A 3 -45.61 8.39 -16.27
CA SER A 3 -44.67 7.51 -15.55
C SER A 3 -43.31 7.35 -16.24
N GLN A 4 -43.25 7.43 -17.57
CA GLN A 4 -42.04 7.16 -18.35
C GLN A 4 -41.08 8.36 -18.46
N ARG A 5 -41.54 9.59 -18.16
CA ARG A 5 -40.71 10.80 -18.20
C ARG A 5 -39.97 11.09 -16.89
N LEU A 6 -40.42 10.51 -15.78
CA LEU A 6 -39.84 10.72 -14.43
C LEU A 6 -38.84 9.62 -14.02
N LEU A 7 -38.85 8.50 -14.75
CA LEU A 7 -37.95 7.36 -14.53
C LEU A 7 -36.45 7.71 -14.67
N PRO A 8 -36.00 8.46 -15.72
CA PRO A 8 -34.60 8.81 -15.86
C PRO A 8 -34.04 9.72 -14.74
N PRO A 9 -34.68 10.84 -14.35
CA PRO A 9 -34.14 11.68 -13.27
C PRO A 9 -34.15 10.98 -11.91
N ALA A 10 -35.15 10.11 -11.65
CA ALA A 10 -35.20 9.33 -10.42
C ALA A 10 -34.03 8.33 -10.32
N LEU A 11 -33.69 7.65 -11.42
CA LEU A 11 -32.55 6.74 -11.48
C LEU A 11 -31.22 7.47 -11.23
N ILE A 12 -31.04 8.65 -11.82
CA ILE A 12 -29.84 9.48 -11.63
C ILE A 12 -29.71 9.91 -10.17
N ALA A 13 -30.80 10.36 -9.54
CA ALA A 13 -30.80 10.76 -8.14
C ALA A 13 -30.46 9.60 -7.20
N VAL A 14 -31.02 8.40 -7.45
CA VAL A 14 -30.71 7.20 -6.68
C VAL A 14 -29.25 6.79 -6.85
N TRP A 15 -28.70 6.85 -8.06
CA TRP A 15 -27.29 6.56 -8.31
C TRP A 15 -26.36 7.54 -7.59
N MET A 16 -26.65 8.83 -7.64
CA MET A 16 -25.86 9.86 -6.95
C MET A 16 -25.89 9.69 -5.42
N MET A 17 -27.06 9.37 -4.85
CA MET A 17 -27.19 9.14 -3.40
C MET A 17 -26.46 7.87 -2.96
N THR A 18 -26.52 6.80 -3.76
CA THR A 18 -25.83 5.53 -3.47
C THR A 18 -24.30 5.68 -3.57
N ALA A 19 -23.83 6.50 -4.52
CA ALA A 19 -22.41 6.83 -4.65
C ALA A 19 -21.87 7.62 -3.44
N CYS A 20 -22.62 8.61 -2.95
CA CYS A 20 -22.25 9.35 -1.73
C CYS A 20 -22.24 8.47 -0.48
N ALA A 21 -23.21 7.55 -0.33
CA ALA A 21 -23.26 6.62 0.79
C ALA A 21 -22.14 5.55 0.75
N THR A 22 -21.60 5.27 -0.45
CA THR A 22 -20.47 4.36 -0.65
C THR A 22 -19.11 5.06 -0.49
N SER A 23 -19.08 6.39 -0.34
CA SER A 23 -17.83 7.10 -0.13
C SER A 23 -17.16 6.61 1.16
N PRO A 24 -15.89 6.21 1.12
CA PRO A 24 -15.15 5.94 2.33
C PRO A 24 -15.17 7.20 3.23
N PRO A 25 -15.26 7.04 4.56
CA PRO A 25 -15.24 8.17 5.46
C PRO A 25 -13.95 8.98 5.24
N PRO A 26 -14.01 10.32 5.36
CA PRO A 26 -12.81 11.15 5.22
C PRO A 26 -11.76 10.67 6.24
N VAL A 27 -10.52 10.51 5.78
CA VAL A 27 -9.38 10.17 6.63
C VAL A 27 -9.12 11.38 7.55
N SER A 28 -9.79 11.43 8.69
CA SER A 28 -9.69 12.51 9.69
C SER A 28 -8.60 12.29 10.73
N GLY A 29 -7.68 11.37 10.48
CA GLY A 29 -6.57 11.04 11.39
C GLY A 29 -5.21 11.39 10.79
N PRO A 30 -4.17 11.54 11.63
CA PRO A 30 -2.79 11.58 11.15
C PRO A 30 -2.53 10.39 10.21
N PRO A 31 -1.72 10.57 9.14
CA PRO A 31 -1.27 9.45 8.33
C PRO A 31 -0.66 8.41 9.29
N ALA A 32 -1.01 7.13 9.09
CA ALA A 32 -0.46 6.09 9.95
C ALA A 32 1.06 6.19 9.82
N LEU A 33 1.71 6.41 10.95
CA LEU A 33 3.17 6.44 10.99
C LEU A 33 3.64 5.08 10.48
N LEU A 34 4.42 5.13 9.39
CA LEU A 34 5.04 3.94 8.84
C LEU A 34 5.87 3.31 9.97
N PRO A 35 5.75 2.00 10.22
CA PRO A 35 6.66 1.28 11.08
C PRO A 35 8.11 1.64 10.72
N ALA A 36 8.95 1.94 11.71
CA ALA A 36 10.32 2.44 11.47
C ALA A 36 11.14 1.50 10.54
N ALA A 37 10.86 0.20 10.57
CA ALA A 37 11.47 -0.80 9.69
C ALA A 37 11.16 -0.57 8.18
N LEU A 38 10.02 0.03 7.86
CA LEU A 38 9.57 0.35 6.50
C LEU A 38 10.05 1.71 6.01
N ALA A 39 10.57 2.55 6.90
CA ALA A 39 11.22 3.81 6.56
C ALA A 39 12.71 3.65 6.25
N VAL A 40 13.27 2.44 6.41
CA VAL A 40 14.68 2.16 6.15
C VAL A 40 14.93 2.08 4.64
N PRO A 41 15.81 2.91 4.07
CA PRO A 41 16.16 2.82 2.66
C PRO A 41 16.77 1.46 2.32
N CYS A 42 16.61 1.09 1.05
CA CYS A 42 17.26 -0.08 0.48
C CYS A 42 18.80 0.03 0.61
N PRO A 43 19.51 -1.09 0.87
CA PRO A 43 20.96 -1.09 0.85
C PRO A 43 21.47 -0.66 -0.54
N ALA A 44 22.63 0.00 -0.56
CA ALA A 44 23.28 0.36 -1.81
C ALA A 44 23.61 -0.92 -2.62
N PRO A 45 23.45 -0.88 -3.96
CA PRO A 45 23.84 -2.01 -4.81
C PRO A 45 25.30 -2.40 -4.55
N VAL A 46 25.55 -3.70 -4.49
CA VAL A 46 26.92 -4.23 -4.42
C VAL A 46 27.70 -3.86 -5.68
N GLU A 47 28.94 -3.38 -5.51
CA GLU A 47 29.84 -3.08 -6.62
C GLU A 47 30.64 -4.32 -7.06
N LEU A 48 30.92 -4.39 -8.36
CA LEU A 48 31.72 -5.47 -8.93
C LEU A 48 33.20 -5.29 -8.51
N ALA A 49 33.74 -6.27 -7.78
CA ALA A 49 35.11 -6.21 -7.30
C ALA A 49 36.15 -6.40 -8.43
N SER A 50 35.87 -7.29 -9.39
CA SER A 50 36.72 -7.54 -10.55
C SER A 50 35.90 -8.12 -11.71
N PRO A 51 36.39 -8.06 -12.97
CA PRO A 51 35.72 -8.66 -14.12
C PRO A 51 35.92 -10.18 -14.24
N SER A 52 36.47 -10.85 -13.21
CA SER A 52 36.59 -12.31 -13.22
C SER A 52 35.20 -12.96 -13.22
N CYS A 53 35.06 -14.13 -13.86
CA CYS A 53 33.78 -14.83 -13.90
C CYS A 53 33.28 -15.23 -12.50
N ASP A 54 34.19 -15.65 -11.62
CA ASP A 54 33.85 -16.06 -10.26
C ASP A 54 33.39 -14.86 -9.43
N ASP A 55 34.10 -13.73 -9.50
CA ASP A 55 33.70 -12.50 -8.79
C ASP A 55 32.39 -11.94 -9.34
N THR A 56 32.15 -12.07 -10.65
CA THR A 56 30.89 -11.67 -11.27
C THR A 56 29.74 -12.53 -10.76
N ALA A 57 29.92 -13.85 -10.66
CA ALA A 57 28.88 -14.76 -10.15
C ALA A 57 28.56 -14.49 -8.67
N VAL A 58 29.58 -14.25 -7.85
CA VAL A 58 29.42 -13.90 -6.44
C VAL A 58 28.71 -12.55 -6.29
N THR A 59 29.15 -11.52 -7.03
CA THR A 59 28.55 -10.19 -6.95
C THR A 59 27.10 -10.22 -7.43
N LEU A 60 26.81 -10.96 -8.50
CA LEU A 60 25.45 -11.14 -9.00
C LEU A 60 24.55 -11.79 -7.95
N LYS A 61 25.03 -12.83 -7.27
CA LYS A 61 24.30 -13.44 -6.16
C LYS A 61 24.01 -12.43 -5.05
N GLN A 62 25.02 -11.67 -4.63
CA GLN A 62 24.85 -10.66 -3.57
C GLN A 62 23.85 -9.57 -3.97
N LEU A 63 23.83 -9.18 -5.24
CA LEU A 63 22.86 -8.21 -5.77
C LEU A 63 21.43 -8.76 -5.71
N TYR A 64 21.22 -10.04 -6.03
CA TYR A 64 19.91 -10.68 -5.88
C TYR A 64 19.47 -10.83 -4.42
N ASP A 65 20.41 -11.13 -3.52
CA ASP A 65 20.13 -11.20 -2.08
C ASP A 65 19.69 -9.81 -1.56
N GLN A 66 20.34 -8.72 -1.99
CA GLN A 66 19.91 -7.34 -1.68
C GLN A 66 18.53 -7.01 -2.26
N TYR A 67 18.26 -7.40 -3.51
CA TYR A 67 16.97 -7.18 -4.15
C TYR A 67 15.83 -7.87 -3.39
N ALA A 68 16.04 -9.11 -2.95
CA ALA A 68 15.03 -9.85 -2.19
C ALA A 68 14.62 -9.15 -0.89
N VAL A 69 15.60 -8.59 -0.16
CA VAL A 69 15.34 -7.81 1.06
C VAL A 69 14.50 -6.56 0.77
N CYS A 70 14.82 -5.84 -0.30
CA CYS A 70 14.05 -4.67 -0.72
C CYS A 70 12.63 -5.01 -1.16
N ALA A 71 12.47 -6.09 -1.93
CA ALA A 71 11.17 -6.54 -2.39
C ALA A 71 10.26 -6.92 -1.21
N ALA A 72 10.81 -7.60 -0.19
CA ALA A 72 10.07 -7.93 1.02
C ALA A 72 9.58 -6.67 1.77
N ARG A 73 10.44 -5.67 1.96
CA ARG A 73 10.05 -4.40 2.60
C ARG A 73 9.00 -3.65 1.78
N LEU A 74 9.13 -3.62 0.45
CA LEU A 74 8.14 -3.01 -0.42
C LEU A 74 6.79 -3.71 -0.30
N PHE A 75 6.78 -5.04 -0.26
CA PHE A 75 5.58 -5.82 -0.06
C PHE A 75 4.90 -5.49 1.27
N GLU A 76 5.65 -5.45 2.37
CA GLU A 76 5.13 -5.06 3.68
C GLU A 76 4.55 -3.63 3.67
N LEU A 77 5.20 -2.70 2.97
CA LEU A 77 4.73 -1.32 2.82
C LEU A 77 3.42 -1.25 2.01
N ILE A 78 3.31 -2.01 0.92
CA ILE A 78 2.08 -2.11 0.13
C ILE A 78 0.96 -2.71 0.97
N VAL A 79 1.22 -3.81 1.70
CA VAL A 79 0.24 -4.43 2.59
C VAL A 79 -0.22 -3.44 3.65
N PHE A 80 0.69 -2.68 4.27
CA PHE A 80 0.33 -1.68 5.27
C PHE A 80 -0.55 -0.55 4.71
N VAL A 81 -0.24 -0.06 3.50
CA VAL A 81 -0.99 1.04 2.87
C VAL A 81 -2.38 0.59 2.41
N ILE A 82 -2.49 -0.64 1.90
CA ILE A 82 -3.74 -1.15 1.31
C ILE A 82 -4.62 -1.88 2.33
N ALA A 83 -4.05 -2.40 3.43
CA ALA A 83 -4.82 -3.12 4.42
C ALA A 83 -5.93 -2.21 4.99
N PRO A 84 -7.18 -2.71 5.07
CA PRO A 84 -8.25 -1.96 5.70
C PRO A 84 -7.85 -1.70 7.15
N ARG A 85 -7.71 -0.42 7.53
CA ARG A 85 -7.53 -0.04 8.93
C ARG A 85 -8.79 -0.50 9.67
N LYS A 86 -8.72 -1.66 10.34
CA LYS A 86 -9.64 -1.94 11.43
C LYS A 86 -9.45 -0.78 12.39
N SER A 87 -10.51 -0.02 12.61
CA SER A 87 -10.51 1.17 13.47
C SER A 87 -9.66 0.88 14.69
N PHE A 88 -8.52 1.56 14.81
CA PHE A 88 -7.63 1.45 15.96
C PHE A 88 -8.35 2.16 17.10
N ASN A 89 -9.41 1.54 17.59
CA ASN A 89 -10.12 2.02 18.75
C ASN A 89 -9.23 1.69 19.94
N GLY A 90 -8.71 2.73 20.58
CA GLY A 90 -7.77 2.60 21.67
C GLY A 90 -8.27 1.65 22.74
N SER A 91 -7.45 0.67 23.07
CA SER A 91 -7.35 0.13 24.42
C SER A 91 -5.92 -0.35 24.56
N ALA A 92 -5.09 0.58 25.03
CA ALA A 92 -3.89 0.23 25.76
C ALA A 92 -4.37 -0.47 27.05
N ASP A 93 -4.52 -1.78 26.99
CA ASP A 93 -4.50 -2.63 28.17
C ASP A 93 -3.16 -3.37 28.12
N VAL A 94 -2.22 -2.84 28.90
CA VAL A 94 -0.88 -3.39 29.14
C VAL A 94 -1.03 -4.30 30.37
N PRO A 95 -0.64 -5.59 30.31
CA PRO A 95 -0.52 -6.40 31.52
C PRO A 95 0.66 -5.97 32.41
#